data_AF-A0A7S3YL77-F1
#
_entry.id   AF-A0A7S3YL77-F1
#
_cell.length_a   1.000
_cell.length_b   1.000
_cell.length_c   1.000
_cell.angle_alpha   90.00
_cell.angle_beta   90.00
_cell.angle_gamma   90.00
#
_symmetry.space_group_name_H-M   'P 1'
#
loop_
_entity.id
_entity.type
_entity.pdbx_description
1 polymer ?
#
loop_
_entity_poly.entity_id
_entity_poly.type
_entity_poly.pdbx_seq_one_letter_code
_entity_poly.pdbx_strand_id
1 'polypeptide(L)'
;KMSPYSCLALVLLGFASADLVTTKSGLKYEDVSEGSGAIAKRGDSVAVHYTGWLNEFDTGRKFDSSKDRGKLFSFKLGAGAVIRGWDEGVVGMRIGQRRRLVIPARM
;
A
#
# COMPACT_ATOMS: atom_id res chain seq x y z
N LYS A 1 -8.96 -34.40 -45.07
CA LYS A 1 -7.90 -34.32 -44.03
C LYS A 1 -7.62 -32.84 -43.74
N MET A 2 -8.27 -32.27 -42.73
CA MET A 2 -7.95 -30.96 -42.16
C MET A 2 -8.16 -31.11 -40.65
N SER A 3 -7.12 -30.85 -39.87
CA SER A 3 -7.22 -30.66 -38.43
C SER A 3 -6.80 -29.21 -38.15
N PRO A 4 -7.66 -28.40 -37.54
CA PRO A 4 -7.22 -27.21 -36.85
C PRO A 4 -7.22 -27.51 -35.35
N TYR A 5 -6.02 -27.44 -34.79
CA TYR A 5 -5.75 -27.36 -33.37
C TYR A 5 -6.78 -26.48 -32.67
N SER A 6 -7.63 -27.11 -31.85
CA SER A 6 -8.44 -26.40 -30.87
C SER A 6 -7.49 -25.74 -29.89
N CYS A 7 -7.46 -24.41 -29.98
CA CYS A 7 -6.78 -23.48 -29.12
C CYS A 7 -7.07 -23.84 -27.65
N LEU A 8 -6.10 -24.47 -27.00
CA LEU A 8 -6.09 -24.63 -25.55
C LEU A 8 -5.84 -23.22 -24.99
N ALA A 9 -6.92 -22.52 -24.63
CA ALA A 9 -6.85 -21.24 -23.95
C ALA A 9 -6.21 -21.46 -22.58
N LEU A 10 -4.89 -21.34 -22.52
CA LEU A 10 -4.13 -21.23 -21.27
C LEU A 10 -4.51 -19.87 -20.66
N VAL A 11 -5.45 -19.88 -19.72
CA VAL A 11 -5.72 -18.73 -18.86
C VAL A 11 -4.48 -18.54 -17.99
N LEU A 12 -3.56 -17.70 -18.47
CA LEU A 12 -2.53 -17.14 -17.62
C LEU A 12 -3.25 -16.25 -16.61
N LEU A 13 -3.47 -16.77 -15.40
CA LEU A 13 -3.71 -15.93 -14.23
C LEU A 13 -2.43 -15.11 -14.01
N GLY A 14 -2.33 -14.00 -14.74
CA GLY A 14 -1.27 -13.04 -14.56
C GLY A 14 -1.35 -12.51 -13.14
N PHE A 15 -0.36 -12.85 -12.31
CA PHE A 15 -0.05 -12.02 -11.16
C PHE A 15 0.36 -10.66 -11.73
N ALA A 16 -0.52 -9.67 -11.63
CA ALA A 16 -0.18 -8.30 -11.94
C ALA A 16 0.98 -7.92 -11.01
N SER A 17 2.17 -7.73 -11.60
CA SER A 17 3.22 -6.96 -10.95
C SER A 17 2.64 -5.57 -10.73
N ALA A 18 2.29 -5.23 -9.49
CA ALA A 18 1.67 -3.95 -9.17
C ALA A 18 2.67 -2.84 -9.48
N ASP A 19 2.36 -2.02 -10.49
CA ASP A 19 3.17 -0.88 -10.84
C ASP A 19 3.15 0.14 -9.69
N LEU A 20 4.34 0.58 -9.27
CA LEU A 20 4.46 1.63 -8.26
C LEU A 20 3.89 2.95 -8.81
N VAL A 21 2.81 3.43 -8.19
CA VAL A 21 2.25 4.74 -8.50
C VAL A 21 3.17 5.80 -7.91
N THR A 22 3.62 6.75 -8.74
CA THR A 22 4.44 7.88 -8.29
C THR A 22 3.62 9.16 -8.30
N THR A 23 3.56 9.83 -7.15
CA THR A 23 2.88 11.11 -6.96
C THR A 23 3.77 12.29 -7.35
N LYS A 24 3.19 13.49 -7.44
CA LYS A 24 3.94 14.74 -7.73
C LYS A 24 4.94 15.10 -6.63
N SER A 25 4.67 14.74 -5.38
CA SER A 25 5.58 14.98 -4.26
C SER A 25 6.80 14.03 -4.29
N GLY A 26 6.69 12.94 -5.05
CA GLY A 26 7.69 11.89 -5.18
C GLY A 26 7.44 10.69 -4.27
N LEU A 27 6.36 10.71 -3.48
CA LEU A 27 5.88 9.52 -2.78
C LEU A 27 5.54 8.46 -3.82
N LYS A 28 6.02 7.24 -3.59
CA LYS A 28 5.60 6.09 -4.39
C LYS A 28 4.79 5.12 -3.54
N TYR A 29 3.82 4.45 -4.14
CA TYR A 29 3.08 3.42 -3.44
C TYR A 29 2.63 2.29 -4.36
N GLU A 30 2.42 1.12 -3.76
CA GLU A 30 1.79 -0.03 -4.39
C GLU A 30 0.70 -0.59 -3.48
N ASP A 31 -0.41 -0.99 -4.08
CA ASP A 31 -1.47 -1.71 -3.41
C ASP A 31 -1.18 -3.21 -3.46
N VAL A 32 -0.83 -3.75 -2.29
CA VAL A 32 -0.41 -5.15 -2.14
C VAL A 32 -1.62 -6.06 -2.00
N SER A 33 -2.70 -5.57 -1.39
CA SER A 33 -3.99 -6.26 -1.33
C SER A 33 -5.10 -5.25 -1.23
N GLU A 34 -6.17 -5.47 -1.98
CA GLU A 34 -7.36 -4.63 -1.94
C GLU A 34 -8.10 -4.76 -0.60
N GLY A 35 -8.71 -3.66 -0.18
CA GLY A 35 -9.69 -3.65 0.91
C GLY A 35 -11.10 -3.53 0.34
N SER A 36 -12.10 -3.95 1.09
CA SER A 36 -13.51 -3.87 0.67
C SER A 36 -14.31 -2.80 1.41
N GLY A 37 -13.80 -2.27 2.51
CA GLY A 37 -14.52 -1.30 3.33
C GLY A 37 -14.40 0.14 2.82
N ALA A 38 -14.84 1.08 3.66
CA ALA A 38 -14.91 2.50 3.31
C ALA A 38 -13.54 3.08 2.90
N ILE A 39 -13.58 4.06 1.99
CA ILE A 39 -12.41 4.79 1.52
C ILE A 39 -12.06 5.89 2.53
N ALA A 40 -10.80 5.93 2.96
CA ALA A 40 -10.23 6.93 3.86
C ALA A 40 -10.09 8.28 3.15
N LYS A 41 -10.63 9.32 3.77
CA LYS A 41 -10.62 10.71 3.28
C LYS A 41 -9.95 11.63 4.30
N ARG A 42 -9.46 12.77 3.82
CA ARG A 42 -8.91 13.82 4.70
C ARG A 42 -9.97 14.22 5.74
N GLY A 43 -9.55 14.33 6.99
CA GLY A 43 -10.45 14.57 8.11
C GLY A 43 -10.99 13.30 8.77
N ASP A 44 -10.77 12.11 8.22
CA ASP A 44 -11.16 10.88 8.92
C ASP A 44 -10.21 10.57 10.08
N SER A 45 -10.75 9.88 11.11
CA SER A 45 -9.91 9.21 12.11
C SER A 45 -9.58 7.82 11.59
N VAL A 46 -8.30 7.55 11.34
CA VAL A 46 -7.84 6.30 10.74
C VAL A 46 -7.02 5.53 11.76
N ALA A 47 -7.21 4.21 11.80
CA ALA A 47 -6.43 3.29 12.62
C ALA A 47 -5.77 2.24 11.71
N VAL A 48 -4.45 2.08 11.81
CA VAL A 48 -3.69 1.16 10.95
C VAL A 48 -2.71 0.31 11.74
N HIS A 49 -2.43 -0.87 11.19
CA HIS A 49 -1.18 -1.55 11.44
C HIS A 49 -0.13 -1.15 10.41
N TYR A 50 1.11 -0.98 10.85
CA TYR A 50 2.23 -0.68 9.98
C TYR A 50 3.51 -1.39 10.43
N THR A 51 4.42 -1.53 9.48
CA THR A 51 5.82 -1.86 9.73
C THR A 51 6.68 -0.96 8.86
N GLY A 52 7.64 -0.28 9.47
CA GLY A 52 8.61 0.58 8.83
C GLY A 52 9.94 -0.13 8.64
N TRP A 53 10.46 -0.05 7.42
CA TRP A 53 11.72 -0.66 7.01
C TRP A 53 12.64 0.39 6.38
N LEU A 54 13.95 0.23 6.57
CA LEU A 54 14.96 0.97 5.82
C LEU A 54 15.48 0.11 4.67
N ASN A 55 15.73 0.75 3.52
CA ASN A 55 16.30 0.20 2.28
C ASN A 55 15.38 -0.75 1.50
N GLU A 56 14.76 -1.74 2.15
CA GLU A 56 13.94 -2.76 1.48
C GLU A 56 12.73 -3.16 2.34
N PHE A 57 11.60 -3.45 1.72
CA PHE A 57 10.40 -3.93 2.43
C PHE A 57 10.62 -5.37 2.94
N ASP A 58 10.19 -5.65 4.17
CA ASP A 58 10.10 -6.99 4.79
C ASP A 58 11.44 -7.69 5.06
N THR A 59 12.52 -7.36 4.35
CA THR A 59 13.88 -7.92 4.50
C THR A 59 14.90 -6.90 5.00
N GLY A 60 14.60 -5.60 4.86
CA GLY A 60 15.48 -4.51 5.27
C GLY A 60 15.63 -4.38 6.79
N ARG A 61 16.24 -3.28 7.23
CA ARG A 61 16.34 -3.00 8.67
C ARG A 61 15.00 -2.44 9.16
N LYS A 62 14.24 -3.24 9.90
CA LYS A 62 13.03 -2.77 10.60
C LYS A 62 13.42 -1.66 11.57
N PHE A 63 12.75 -0.52 11.51
CA PHE A 63 12.96 0.57 12.47
C PHE A 63 11.79 0.74 13.43
N ASP A 64 10.57 0.36 13.01
CA ASP A 64 9.38 0.41 13.86
C ASP A 64 8.26 -0.51 13.34
N SER A 65 7.40 -1.01 14.22
CA SER A 65 6.17 -1.73 13.84
C SER A 65 5.12 -1.63 14.93
N SER A 66 3.88 -1.30 14.54
CA SER A 66 2.77 -1.36 15.49
C SER A 66 2.32 -2.79 15.79
N LYS A 67 2.65 -3.76 14.93
CA LYS A 67 2.35 -5.18 15.16
C LYS A 67 3.18 -5.76 16.29
N ASP A 68 4.45 -5.35 16.42
CA ASP A 68 5.32 -5.76 17.53
C ASP A 68 4.75 -5.34 18.89
N ARG A 69 3.97 -4.24 18.91
CA ARG A 69 3.29 -3.74 20.12
C ARG A 69 1.87 -4.30 20.30
N GLY A 70 1.34 -5.04 19.32
CA GLY A 70 -0.03 -5.56 19.36
C GLY A 70 -1.13 -4.50 19.41
N LYS A 71 -0.84 -3.24 19.04
CA LYS A 71 -1.80 -2.12 19.15
C LYS A 71 -1.89 -1.35 17.84
N LEU A 72 -3.11 -0.97 17.45
CA LEU A 72 -3.34 -0.08 16.33
C LEU A 72 -2.76 1.31 16.59
N PHE A 73 -2.23 1.93 15.54
CA PHE A 73 -1.85 3.34 15.57
C PHE A 73 -2.97 4.16 14.94
N SER A 74 -3.49 5.12 15.70
CA SER A 74 -4.61 5.96 15.28
C SER A 74 -4.18 7.41 15.13
N PHE A 75 -4.63 8.05 14.06
CA PHE A 75 -4.32 9.45 13.77
C PHE A 75 -5.44 10.10 12.93
N LYS A 76 -5.44 11.44 12.90
CA LYS A 76 -6.36 12.23 12.06
C LYS A 76 -5.71 12.43 10.69
N LEU A 77 -6.32 11.90 9.64
CA LEU A 77 -5.75 11.90 8.30
C LEU A 77 -5.73 13.30 7.68
N GLY A 78 -4.54 13.76 7.28
CA GLY A 78 -4.36 15.06 6.63
C GLY A 78 -4.30 16.24 7.59
N ALA A 79 -4.13 15.99 8.89
CA ALA A 79 -4.03 17.02 9.93
C ALA A 79 -2.57 17.40 10.27
N GLY A 80 -1.56 16.85 9.57
CA GLY A 80 -0.15 17.04 9.89
C GLY A 80 0.30 16.31 11.16
N ALA A 81 -0.47 15.33 11.63
CA ALA A 81 -0.18 14.58 12.85
C ALA A 81 0.85 13.45 12.66
N VAL A 82 1.19 13.14 11.40
CA VAL A 82 2.14 12.10 10.99
C VAL A 82 3.07 12.65 9.91
N ILE A 83 4.12 11.90 9.57
CA ILE A 83 5.02 12.28 8.47
C ILE A 83 4.24 12.50 7.17
N ARG A 84 4.70 13.44 6.34
CA ARG A 84 3.95 13.86 5.14
C ARG A 84 3.59 12.72 4.19
N GLY A 85 4.48 11.75 4.03
CA GLY A 85 4.22 10.58 3.19
C GLY A 85 3.02 9.74 3.64
N TRP A 86 2.71 9.73 4.95
CA TRP A 86 1.50 9.08 5.46
C TRP A 86 0.25 9.92 5.22
N ASP A 87 0.35 11.22 5.50
CA ASP A 87 -0.75 12.18 5.32
C ASP A 87 -1.20 12.30 3.86
N GLU A 88 -0.33 11.95 2.92
CA GLU A 88 -0.63 11.80 1.51
C GLU A 88 -0.99 10.35 1.15
N GLY A 89 -0.17 9.37 1.49
CA GLY A 89 -0.26 8.00 0.98
C GLY A 89 -1.43 7.17 1.50
N VAL A 90 -1.98 7.53 2.66
CA VAL A 90 -3.15 6.86 3.26
C VAL A 90 -4.46 7.37 2.66
N VAL A 91 -4.47 8.55 2.03
CA VAL A 91 -5.65 9.07 1.35
C VAL A 91 -6.05 8.12 0.22
N GLY A 92 -7.34 7.78 0.16
CA GLY A 92 -7.87 6.88 -0.86
C GLY A 92 -7.68 5.39 -0.56
N MET A 93 -7.01 5.01 0.54
CA MET A 93 -6.97 3.61 0.98
C MET A 93 -8.35 3.15 1.46
N ARG A 94 -8.66 1.87 1.29
CA ARG A 94 -9.87 1.22 1.82
C ARG A 94 -9.60 0.50 3.13
N ILE A 95 -10.61 0.41 3.98
CA ILE A 95 -10.55 -0.47 5.16
C ILE A 95 -10.27 -1.92 4.69
N GLY A 96 -9.28 -2.56 5.32
CA GLY A 96 -8.79 -3.89 4.98
C GLY A 96 -7.69 -3.93 3.90
N GLN A 97 -7.40 -2.81 3.24
CA GLN A 97 -6.35 -2.72 2.23
C GLN A 97 -4.95 -2.77 2.86
N ARG A 98 -3.99 -3.34 2.13
CA ARG A 98 -2.56 -3.22 2.43
C ARG A 98 -1.87 -2.45 1.33
N ARG A 99 -1.19 -1.35 1.69
CA ARG A 99 -0.41 -0.51 0.79
C ARG A 99 1.01 -0.40 1.31
N ARG A 100 2.00 -0.46 0.41
CA ARG A 100 3.39 -0.12 0.71
C ARG A 100 3.65 1.30 0.24
N LEU A 101 4.37 2.07 1.05
CA LEU A 101 4.75 3.44 0.76
C LEU A 101 6.28 3.54 0.72
N VAL A 102 6.82 4.08 -0.37
CA VAL A 102 8.23 4.51 -0.45
C VAL A 102 8.25 6.02 -0.31
N ILE A 103 8.70 6.48 0.86
CA ILE A 103 8.69 7.90 1.23
C ILE A 103 10.11 8.45 1.00
N PRO A 104 10.30 9.43 0.09
CA PRO A 104 11.58 10.10 -0.08
C PRO A 104 12.05 10.78 1.20
N ALA A 105 13.36 10.72 1.49
CA ALA A 105 13.94 11.29 2.72
C ALA A 105 13.76 12.82 2.86
N ARG A 106 13.52 13.53 1.76
CA ARG A 106 13.35 15.00 1.73
C ARG A 106 11.95 15.48 2.12
N MET A 107 11.01 14.57 2.39
CA MET A 107 9.60 14.90 2.65
C MET A 107 9.36 15.40 4.06
#